data_AF-A0A511DL43-F1
#
_entry.id   AF-A0A511DL43-F1
#
_cell.length_a   1.000
_cell.length_b   1.000
_cell.length_c   1.000
_cell.angle_alpha   90.00
_cell.angle_beta   90.00
_cell.angle_gamma   90.00
#
_symmetry.space_group_name_H-M   'P 1'
#
loop_
_entity.id
_entity.type
_entity.pdbx_description
1 polymer ?
#
loop_
_entity_poly.entity_id
_entity_poly.type
_entity_poly.pdbx_seq_one_letter_code
_entity_poly.pdbx_strand_id
1 'polypeptide(L)'
;METGFGQVDAEYDFLRVRRRAVLSRLATWLRREPDDVSEILPFDEVVAALGRTGERRLGLRVIDLDSIVGSVDRTGDFDRRFRPRNQRTRERWERLARAQRRGETIPPIDVYRVGGLHFVRDGHHRVSVAHALGLRSIEARVTEVTTRIAPDGLVHRGDLITKDLRRVFLERVPLTGAALDSIEVRDPWSYAELSETVEAWGFRLMQHENRFLDRATVSRRWWAEEFMPVVRMLRQADLIGDRTDAEAFLQLACHRYRLMRTHRWDDEVVARLQADRGR
;
A
#
# COMPACT_ATOMS: atom_id res chain seq x y z
N MET A 1 -22.75 43.47 -16.88
CA MET A 1 -21.97 44.00 -15.74
C MET A 1 -21.31 42.82 -15.03
N GLU A 2 -20.07 42.50 -15.40
CA GLU A 2 -19.25 41.55 -14.61
C GLU A 2 -18.83 42.28 -13.34
N THR A 3 -19.37 41.87 -12.20
CA THR A 3 -18.96 42.40 -10.91
C THR A 3 -17.51 41.99 -10.64
N GLY A 4 -16.60 42.97 -10.50
CA GLY A 4 -15.18 42.76 -10.16
C GLY A 4 -14.93 41.93 -8.90
N PHE A 5 -15.96 41.74 -8.06
CA PHE A 5 -15.96 40.86 -6.89
C PHE A 5 -15.54 39.41 -7.21
N GLY A 6 -15.97 38.84 -8.35
CA GLY A 6 -15.63 37.45 -8.69
C GLY A 6 -14.16 37.21 -9.03
N GLN A 7 -13.45 38.24 -9.51
CA GLN A 7 -12.02 38.18 -9.81
C GLN A 7 -11.19 38.28 -8.52
N VAL A 8 -11.55 39.22 -7.66
CA VAL A 8 -10.92 39.43 -6.36
C VAL A 8 -11.10 38.21 -5.45
N ASP A 9 -12.30 37.60 -5.42
CA ASP A 9 -12.57 36.39 -4.62
C ASP A 9 -11.85 35.13 -5.12
N ALA A 10 -11.59 35.01 -6.43
CA ALA A 10 -10.79 33.92 -6.96
C ALA A 10 -9.30 34.09 -6.59
N GLU A 11 -8.84 35.34 -6.62
CA GLU A 11 -7.48 35.72 -6.27
C GLU A 11 -7.18 35.44 -4.78
N TYR A 12 -8.06 35.86 -3.88
CA TYR A 12 -7.95 35.59 -2.44
C TYR A 12 -7.98 34.10 -2.12
N ASP A 13 -8.81 33.32 -2.81
CA ASP A 13 -8.90 31.88 -2.59
C ASP A 13 -7.64 31.13 -3.02
N PHE A 14 -7.02 31.54 -4.13
CA PHE A 14 -5.73 30.97 -4.55
C PHE A 14 -4.63 31.25 -3.50
N LEU A 15 -4.57 32.48 -3.00
CA LEU A 15 -3.63 32.86 -1.94
C LEU A 15 -3.89 32.07 -0.64
N ARG A 16 -5.17 31.85 -0.28
CA ARG A 16 -5.57 31.03 0.88
C ARG A 16 -5.14 29.58 0.73
N VAL A 17 -5.41 28.95 -0.41
CA VAL A 17 -5.03 27.56 -0.71
C VAL A 17 -3.51 27.39 -0.65
N ARG A 18 -2.76 28.33 -1.23
CA ARG A 18 -1.29 28.32 -1.20
C ARG A 18 -0.74 28.52 0.21
N ARG A 19 -1.26 29.46 0.98
CA ARG A 19 -0.86 29.69 2.38
C ARG A 19 -1.03 28.42 3.21
N ARG A 20 -2.14 27.69 2.98
CA ARG A 20 -2.43 26.41 3.64
C ARG A 20 -1.46 25.30 3.23
N ALA A 21 -1.02 25.25 1.97
CA ALA A 21 0.01 24.31 1.51
C ALA A 21 1.40 24.61 2.12
N VAL A 22 1.76 25.88 2.28
CA VAL A 22 3.01 26.29 2.96
C VAL A 22 2.97 25.97 4.45
N LEU A 23 1.87 26.29 5.13
CA LEU A 23 1.68 25.97 6.54
C LEU A 23 1.68 24.45 6.80
N SER A 24 1.10 23.65 5.88
CA SER A 24 1.15 22.20 5.97
C SER A 24 2.59 21.68 5.93
N ARG A 25 3.42 22.18 5.02
CA ARG A 25 4.84 21.80 4.94
C ARG A 25 5.62 22.18 6.20
N LEU A 26 5.39 23.39 6.71
CA LEU A 26 6.02 23.84 7.97
C LEU A 26 5.57 22.99 9.16
N ALA A 27 4.30 22.59 9.22
CA ALA A 27 3.79 21.71 10.26
C ALA A 27 4.38 20.29 10.19
N THR A 28 4.52 19.71 8.99
CA THR A 28 5.17 18.41 8.78
C THR A 28 6.64 18.45 9.21
N TRP A 29 7.37 19.50 8.83
CA TRP A 29 8.75 19.73 9.26
C TRP A 29 8.88 19.86 10.79
N LEU A 30 7.98 20.60 11.44
CA LEU A 30 7.97 20.77 12.90
C LEU A 30 7.63 19.47 13.65
N ARG A 31 6.81 18.60 13.04
CA ARG A 31 6.35 17.32 13.61
C ARG A 31 7.35 16.17 13.44
N ARG A 32 8.45 16.35 12.68
CA ARG A 32 9.37 15.26 12.29
C ARG A 32 8.65 14.04 11.68
N GLU A 33 7.52 14.27 11.02
CA GLU A 33 6.87 13.24 10.21
C GLU A 33 7.70 13.02 8.93
N PRO A 34 7.85 11.78 8.44
CA PRO A 34 8.61 11.53 7.23
C PRO A 34 7.98 12.26 6.03
N ASP A 35 8.84 12.79 5.13
CA ASP A 35 8.45 13.73 4.05
C ASP A 35 7.37 13.16 3.10
N ASP A 36 7.29 11.82 3.01
CA ASP A 36 6.40 11.06 2.14
C ASP A 36 4.92 11.14 2.55
N VAL A 37 4.61 11.57 3.79
CA VAL A 37 3.23 11.77 4.27
C VAL A 37 2.52 12.92 3.52
N SER A 38 3.29 13.90 3.05
CA SER A 38 2.80 15.13 2.42
C SER A 38 2.69 15.06 0.89
N GLU A 39 3.24 13.99 0.30
CA GLU A 39 3.31 13.80 -1.14
C GLU A 39 2.10 13.02 -1.67
N ILE A 40 1.76 13.28 -2.92
CA ILE A 40 0.71 12.57 -3.65
C ILE A 40 1.22 11.16 -3.97
N LEU A 41 0.41 10.13 -3.73
CA LEU A 41 0.77 8.75 -4.09
C LEU A 41 0.89 8.60 -5.62
N PRO A 42 2.06 8.16 -6.13
CA PRO A 42 2.24 7.87 -7.56
C PRO A 42 1.43 6.63 -7.96
N PHE A 43 0.58 6.75 -8.97
CA PHE A 43 -0.27 5.64 -9.45
C PHE A 43 0.56 4.44 -9.92
N ASP A 44 1.63 4.67 -10.68
CA ASP A 44 2.44 3.58 -11.24
C ASP A 44 3.11 2.73 -10.16
N GLU A 45 3.60 3.36 -9.09
CA GLU A 45 4.19 2.66 -7.94
C GLU A 45 3.15 1.83 -7.19
N VAL A 46 1.94 2.37 -7.00
CA VAL A 46 0.83 1.66 -6.36
C VAL A 46 0.44 0.43 -7.17
N VAL A 47 0.29 0.57 -8.47
CA VAL A 47 -0.14 -0.53 -9.35
C VAL A 47 0.96 -1.59 -9.52
N ALA A 48 2.23 -1.17 -9.52
CA ALA A 48 3.36 -2.10 -9.51
C ALA A 48 3.43 -2.91 -8.20
N ALA A 49 3.30 -2.25 -7.05
CA ALA A 49 3.33 -2.90 -5.74
C ALA A 49 2.14 -3.88 -5.57
N LEU A 50 0.94 -3.49 -6.00
CA LEU A 50 -0.27 -4.32 -5.86
C LEU A 50 -0.44 -5.38 -6.96
N GLY A 51 0.32 -5.26 -8.06
CA GLY A 51 0.33 -6.20 -9.19
C GLY A 51 -0.92 -6.08 -10.05
N ARG A 52 -0.86 -5.24 -11.09
CA ARG A 52 -1.92 -5.08 -12.09
C ARG A 52 -2.33 -6.42 -12.72
N THR A 53 -3.63 -6.70 -12.77
CA THR A 53 -4.20 -7.88 -13.43
C THR A 53 -5.13 -7.51 -14.59
N GLY A 54 -5.67 -6.29 -14.61
CA GLY A 54 -6.50 -5.82 -15.73
C GLY A 54 -6.97 -4.37 -15.57
N GLU A 55 -7.79 -3.92 -16.53
CA GLU A 55 -8.51 -2.64 -16.44
C GLU A 55 -9.91 -2.75 -17.05
N ARG A 56 -10.85 -1.93 -16.56
CA ARG A 56 -12.23 -1.84 -17.05
C ARG A 56 -12.74 -0.40 -16.98
N ARG A 57 -13.33 0.10 -18.07
CA ARG A 57 -13.99 1.41 -18.07
C ARG A 57 -15.34 1.34 -17.36
N LEU A 58 -15.51 2.13 -16.30
CA LEU A 58 -16.78 2.25 -15.56
C LEU A 58 -17.66 3.41 -16.06
N GLY A 59 -17.08 4.31 -16.88
CA GLY A 59 -17.79 5.47 -17.42
C GLY A 59 -17.90 6.62 -16.41
N LEU A 60 -18.91 7.47 -16.60
CA LEU A 60 -19.14 8.65 -15.76
C LEU A 60 -19.73 8.23 -14.40
N ARG A 61 -19.12 8.70 -13.30
CA ARG A 61 -19.54 8.46 -11.93
C ARG A 61 -19.31 9.71 -11.08
N VAL A 62 -20.14 9.89 -10.06
CA VAL A 62 -19.86 10.83 -8.97
C VAL A 62 -19.01 10.08 -7.93
N ILE A 63 -17.87 10.65 -7.56
CA ILE A 63 -16.95 10.05 -6.59
C ILE A 63 -16.71 11.02 -5.42
N ASP A 64 -16.38 10.45 -4.26
CA ASP A 64 -16.01 11.24 -3.08
C ASP A 64 -14.61 11.83 -3.24
N LEU A 65 -14.45 13.11 -2.91
CA LEU A 65 -13.16 13.79 -3.00
C LEU A 65 -12.12 13.19 -2.06
N ASP A 66 -12.54 12.68 -0.90
CA ASP A 66 -11.65 12.06 0.08
C ASP A 66 -11.09 10.70 -0.40
N SER A 67 -11.72 10.09 -1.42
CA SER A 67 -11.20 8.87 -2.05
C SER A 67 -10.07 9.15 -3.05
N ILE A 68 -9.82 10.43 -3.39
CA ILE A 68 -8.75 10.82 -4.31
C ILE A 68 -7.44 10.98 -3.54
N VAL A 69 -6.54 10.02 -3.72
CA VAL A 69 -5.30 9.92 -2.91
C VAL A 69 -4.02 10.16 -3.70
N GLY A 70 -4.11 10.13 -5.03
CA GLY A 70 -2.93 10.00 -5.89
C GLY A 70 -3.06 10.62 -7.28
N SER A 71 -1.96 10.60 -8.03
CA SER A 71 -1.86 11.16 -9.38
C SER A 71 -1.05 10.24 -10.28
N VAL A 72 -1.35 10.26 -11.58
CA VAL A 72 -0.61 9.49 -12.58
C VAL A 72 0.70 10.18 -12.98
N ASP A 73 0.68 11.49 -13.29
CA ASP A 73 1.80 12.15 -13.99
C ASP A 73 2.27 13.47 -13.33
N ARG A 74 1.62 13.91 -12.23
CA ARG A 74 1.81 15.25 -11.64
C ARG A 74 2.05 15.27 -10.14
N THR A 75 2.90 14.40 -9.64
CA THR A 75 3.19 14.28 -8.19
C THR A 75 3.97 15.47 -7.62
N GLY A 76 4.77 16.18 -8.43
CA GLY A 76 5.56 17.33 -7.98
C GLY A 76 4.85 18.69 -7.97
N ASP A 77 3.77 18.85 -8.75
CA ASP A 77 3.07 20.14 -8.93
C ASP A 77 2.07 20.47 -7.81
N PHE A 78 1.66 19.46 -7.05
CA PHE A 78 0.56 19.54 -6.09
C PHE A 78 0.91 18.83 -4.78
N ASP A 79 0.33 19.28 -3.66
CA ASP A 79 0.37 18.53 -2.40
C ASP A 79 -0.73 17.44 -2.33
N ARG A 80 -0.73 16.60 -1.29
CA ARG A 80 -1.72 15.52 -1.08
C ARG A 80 -3.19 15.95 -1.17
N ARG A 81 -3.52 17.23 -0.98
CA ARG A 81 -4.89 17.79 -1.13
C ARG A 81 -5.08 18.50 -2.48
N PHE A 82 -4.24 18.17 -3.47
CA PHE A 82 -4.21 18.77 -4.79
C PHE A 82 -4.04 20.30 -4.77
N ARG A 83 -3.39 20.86 -3.75
CA ARG A 83 -3.13 22.31 -3.71
C ARG A 83 -1.91 22.62 -4.58
N PRO A 84 -1.99 23.59 -5.49
CA PRO A 84 -0.89 23.91 -6.39
C PRO A 84 0.32 24.42 -5.60
N ARG A 85 1.50 23.86 -5.91
CA ARG A 85 2.79 24.28 -5.31
C ARG A 85 3.41 25.47 -6.06
N ASN A 86 3.08 25.64 -7.34
CA ASN A 86 3.71 26.61 -8.25
C ASN A 86 2.76 27.71 -8.73
N GLN A 87 3.23 28.97 -8.80
CA GLN A 87 2.43 30.14 -9.21
C GLN A 87 1.98 30.10 -10.68
N ARG A 88 2.69 29.38 -11.55
CA ARG A 88 2.40 29.28 -12.99
C ARG A 88 1.01 28.71 -13.31
N THR A 89 0.35 28.10 -12.33
CA THR A 89 -0.99 27.51 -12.48
C THR A 89 -2.14 28.40 -12.02
N ARG A 90 -1.85 29.59 -11.47
CA ARG A 90 -2.82 30.52 -10.87
C ARG A 90 -3.95 30.92 -11.82
N GLU A 91 -3.62 31.42 -13.00
CA GLU A 91 -4.62 31.94 -13.95
C GLU A 91 -5.64 30.88 -14.38
N ARG A 92 -5.17 29.65 -14.63
CA ARG A 92 -6.05 28.51 -14.99
C ARG A 92 -6.92 28.09 -13.81
N TRP A 93 -6.36 28.10 -12.60
CA TRP A 93 -7.08 27.78 -11.37
C TRP A 93 -8.18 28.80 -11.08
N GLU A 94 -7.88 30.10 -11.14
CA GLU A 94 -8.84 31.19 -10.91
C GLU A 94 -9.97 31.20 -11.95
N ARG A 95 -9.66 30.88 -13.22
CA ARG A 95 -10.68 30.73 -14.26
C ARG A 95 -11.66 29.60 -13.93
N LEU A 96 -11.14 28.44 -13.50
CA LEU A 96 -11.96 27.29 -13.12
C LEU A 96 -12.77 27.55 -11.84
N ALA A 97 -12.18 28.20 -10.84
CA ALA A 97 -12.88 28.57 -9.62
C ALA A 97 -14.06 29.50 -9.91
N ARG A 98 -13.88 30.48 -10.80
CA ARG A 98 -14.97 31.38 -11.23
C ARG A 98 -16.08 30.64 -11.97
N ALA A 99 -15.73 29.78 -12.92
CA ALA A 99 -16.69 28.95 -13.65
C ALA A 99 -17.55 28.11 -12.70
N GLN A 100 -16.91 27.44 -11.72
CA GLN A 100 -17.61 26.61 -10.75
C GLN A 100 -18.56 27.43 -9.85
N ARG A 101 -18.14 28.62 -9.40
CA ARG A 101 -19.01 29.50 -8.57
C ARG A 101 -20.20 30.05 -9.35
N ARG A 102 -20.07 30.23 -10.66
CA ARG A 102 -21.17 30.66 -11.53
C ARG A 102 -22.13 29.52 -11.88
N GLY A 103 -21.90 28.30 -11.37
CA GLY A 103 -22.70 27.13 -11.67
C GLY A 103 -22.54 26.63 -13.11
N GLU A 104 -21.44 26.99 -13.78
CA GLU A 104 -21.15 26.49 -15.12
C GLU A 104 -20.84 24.99 -15.06
N THR A 105 -21.30 24.25 -16.06
CA THR A 105 -20.98 22.82 -16.20
C THR A 105 -19.48 22.66 -16.43
N ILE A 106 -18.77 22.21 -15.40
CA ILE A 106 -17.35 21.88 -15.52
C ILE A 106 -17.25 20.44 -16.06
N PRO A 107 -16.40 20.18 -17.07
CA PRO A 107 -16.20 18.83 -17.57
C PRO A 107 -15.77 17.87 -16.44
N PRO A 108 -16.15 16.59 -16.50
CA PRO A 108 -15.73 15.61 -15.52
C PRO A 108 -14.21 15.39 -15.55
N ILE A 109 -13.63 15.05 -14.40
CA ILE A 109 -12.21 14.67 -14.30
C ILE A 109 -12.00 13.25 -14.86
N ASP A 110 -10.77 12.88 -15.19
CA ASP A 110 -10.45 11.50 -15.60
C ASP A 110 -9.59 10.85 -14.51
N VAL A 111 -10.03 9.69 -14.01
CA VAL A 111 -9.37 9.00 -12.89
C VAL A 111 -9.19 7.51 -13.15
N TYR A 112 -8.12 6.95 -12.60
CA TYR A 112 -8.02 5.52 -12.34
C TYR A 112 -8.55 5.21 -10.95
N ARG A 113 -9.23 4.06 -10.80
CA ARG A 113 -9.70 3.54 -9.52
C ARG A 113 -8.98 2.23 -9.21
N VAL A 114 -8.36 2.13 -8.04
CA VAL A 114 -7.77 0.90 -7.51
C VAL A 114 -8.46 0.58 -6.19
N GLY A 115 -9.36 -0.41 -6.18
CA GLY A 115 -10.22 -0.70 -5.02
C GLY A 115 -11.08 0.49 -4.61
N GLY A 116 -10.86 1.06 -3.42
CA GLY A 116 -11.55 2.27 -2.93
C GLY A 116 -10.84 3.59 -3.27
N LEU A 117 -9.65 3.52 -3.87
CA LEU A 117 -8.76 4.67 -4.05
C LEU A 117 -8.83 5.20 -5.48
N HIS A 118 -8.80 6.53 -5.65
CA HIS A 118 -8.82 7.21 -6.94
C HIS A 118 -7.52 7.99 -7.19
N PHE A 119 -7.03 7.89 -8.42
CA PHE A 119 -5.81 8.51 -8.92
C PHE A 119 -6.15 9.41 -10.10
N VAL A 120 -5.83 10.71 -9.98
CA VAL A 120 -6.15 11.69 -11.01
C VAL A 120 -5.21 11.52 -12.20
N ARG A 121 -5.78 11.19 -13.35
CA ARG A 121 -5.10 11.20 -14.65
C ARG A 121 -5.16 12.57 -15.28
N ASP A 122 -6.35 13.20 -15.29
CA ASP A 122 -6.55 14.57 -15.73
C ASP A 122 -7.57 15.30 -14.85
N GLY A 123 -7.37 16.62 -14.69
CA GLY A 123 -8.28 17.48 -13.93
C GLY A 123 -7.82 17.89 -12.53
N HIS A 124 -6.51 17.85 -12.24
CA HIS A 124 -5.94 18.23 -10.93
C HIS A 124 -6.42 19.59 -10.41
N HIS A 125 -6.49 20.60 -11.28
CA HIS A 125 -7.01 21.92 -10.89
C HIS A 125 -8.49 21.90 -10.49
N ARG A 126 -9.30 21.04 -11.12
CA ARG A 126 -10.73 20.91 -10.80
C ARG A 126 -10.91 20.25 -9.43
N VAL A 127 -10.11 19.22 -9.13
CA VAL A 127 -10.04 18.62 -7.78
C VAL A 127 -9.61 19.66 -6.74
N SER A 128 -8.58 20.45 -7.04
CA SER A 128 -8.11 21.55 -6.19
C SER A 128 -9.19 22.58 -5.88
N VAL A 129 -9.92 23.03 -6.92
CA VAL A 129 -11.03 23.97 -6.78
C VAL A 129 -12.16 23.36 -5.97
N ALA A 130 -12.53 22.11 -6.23
CA ALA A 130 -13.58 21.41 -5.49
C ALA A 130 -13.27 21.32 -3.99
N HIS A 131 -12.02 21.01 -3.62
CA HIS A 131 -11.57 21.06 -2.23
C HIS A 131 -11.59 22.48 -1.64
N ALA A 132 -11.19 23.50 -2.41
CA ALA A 132 -11.18 24.89 -1.95
C ALA A 132 -12.58 25.44 -1.68
N LEU A 133 -13.57 24.96 -2.44
CA LEU A 133 -14.99 25.28 -2.28
C LEU A 133 -15.70 24.39 -1.24
N GLY A 134 -15.01 23.42 -0.65
CA GLY A 134 -15.58 22.54 0.38
C GLY A 134 -16.62 21.56 -0.16
N LEU A 135 -16.56 21.23 -1.46
CA LEU A 135 -17.40 20.17 -2.03
C LEU A 135 -17.00 18.81 -1.40
N ARG A 136 -17.96 17.87 -1.38
CA ARG A 136 -17.73 16.49 -0.90
C ARG A 136 -17.47 15.50 -2.03
N SER A 137 -18.02 15.77 -3.21
CA SER A 137 -17.98 14.87 -4.35
C SER A 137 -17.71 15.63 -5.66
N ILE A 138 -17.26 14.90 -6.68
CA ILE A 138 -16.96 15.43 -8.01
C ILE A 138 -17.30 14.40 -9.08
N GLU A 139 -17.71 14.87 -10.27
CA GLU A 139 -17.94 14.00 -11.43
C GLU A 139 -16.63 13.57 -12.09
N ALA A 140 -16.49 12.27 -12.35
CA ALA A 140 -15.30 11.67 -12.92
C ALA A 140 -15.64 10.59 -13.96
N ARG A 141 -14.86 10.49 -15.04
CA ARG A 141 -14.79 9.28 -15.85
C ARG A 141 -13.82 8.32 -15.20
N VAL A 142 -14.33 7.18 -14.76
CA VAL A 142 -13.59 6.22 -13.96
C VAL A 142 -13.14 5.03 -14.82
N THR A 143 -11.85 4.75 -14.79
CA THR A 143 -11.29 3.48 -15.27
C THR A 143 -10.81 2.67 -14.08
N GLU A 144 -11.46 1.54 -13.81
CA GLU A 144 -11.09 0.63 -12.73
C GLU A 144 -9.89 -0.21 -13.15
N VAL A 145 -8.91 -0.33 -12.26
CA VAL A 145 -7.70 -1.10 -12.42
C VAL A 145 -7.74 -2.21 -11.38
N THR A 146 -7.75 -3.44 -11.86
CA THR A 146 -7.81 -4.62 -11.01
C THR A 146 -6.39 -5.01 -10.61
N THR A 147 -6.19 -5.34 -9.33
CA THR A 147 -4.89 -5.71 -8.76
C THR A 147 -4.95 -7.10 -8.12
N ARG A 148 -3.79 -7.72 -7.91
CA ARG A 148 -3.66 -9.04 -7.30
C ARG A 148 -3.85 -9.00 -5.78
N ILE A 149 -3.37 -7.92 -5.14
CA ILE A 149 -3.62 -7.65 -3.71
C ILE A 149 -4.54 -6.44 -3.55
N ALA A 150 -5.37 -6.48 -2.50
CA ALA A 150 -6.24 -5.38 -2.12
C ALA A 150 -5.45 -4.13 -1.67
N PRO A 151 -5.85 -2.92 -2.10
CA PRO A 151 -5.21 -1.66 -1.75
C PRO A 151 -5.48 -1.20 -0.30
N ASP A 152 -6.24 -1.97 0.48
CA ASP A 152 -6.67 -1.56 1.82
C ASP A 152 -5.48 -1.27 2.73
N GLY A 153 -5.57 -0.18 3.50
CA GLY A 153 -4.49 0.27 4.38
C GLY A 153 -3.35 1.02 3.69
N LEU A 154 -3.44 1.32 2.39
CA LEU A 154 -2.50 2.23 1.72
C LEU A 154 -2.79 3.68 2.13
N VAL A 155 -2.03 4.20 3.09
CA VAL A 155 -2.14 5.59 3.56
C VAL A 155 -0.89 6.40 3.17
N HIS A 156 0.27 5.74 3.10
CA HIS A 156 1.57 6.33 2.86
C HIS A 156 2.37 5.56 1.81
N ARG A 157 3.40 6.20 1.25
CA ARG A 157 4.27 5.56 0.26
C ARG A 157 5.05 4.40 0.87
N GLY A 158 5.44 4.49 2.15
CA GLY A 158 6.06 3.38 2.90
C GLY A 158 5.23 2.09 2.91
N ASP A 159 3.89 2.18 2.87
CA ASP A 159 3.01 1.00 2.84
C ASP A 159 3.15 0.17 1.56
N LEU A 160 3.68 0.77 0.49
CA LEU A 160 3.90 0.10 -0.80
C LEU A 160 4.95 -1.00 -0.72
N ILE A 161 6.01 -0.80 0.08
CA ILE A 161 7.06 -1.81 0.27
C ILE A 161 6.45 -3.06 0.91
N THR A 162 5.63 -2.88 1.93
CA THR A 162 4.91 -3.97 2.59
C THR A 162 3.98 -4.71 1.65
N LYS A 163 3.22 -3.98 0.83
CA LYS A 163 2.31 -4.60 -0.15
C LYS A 163 3.06 -5.34 -1.26
N ASP A 164 4.17 -4.78 -1.73
CA ASP A 164 5.00 -5.40 -2.76
C ASP A 164 5.62 -6.71 -2.27
N LEU A 165 6.24 -6.70 -1.09
CA LEU A 165 6.84 -7.90 -0.48
C LEU A 165 5.78 -8.97 -0.20
N ARG A 166 4.59 -8.57 0.29
CA ARG A 166 3.47 -9.50 0.46
C ARG A 166 2.99 -10.07 -0.88
N ARG A 167 2.93 -9.27 -1.94
CA ARG A 167 2.56 -9.74 -3.30
C ARG A 167 3.55 -10.77 -3.81
N VAL A 168 4.84 -10.47 -3.72
CA VAL A 168 5.89 -11.40 -4.14
C VAL A 168 5.80 -12.71 -3.35
N PHE A 169 5.52 -12.64 -2.04
CA PHE A 169 5.26 -13.84 -1.23
C PHE A 169 4.07 -14.65 -1.76
N LEU A 170 2.92 -14.03 -2.03
CA LEU A 170 1.74 -14.77 -2.54
C LEU A 170 1.95 -15.38 -3.93
N GLU A 171 2.80 -14.78 -4.76
CA GLU A 171 3.15 -15.32 -6.08
C GLU A 171 4.06 -16.54 -5.99
N ARG A 172 4.91 -16.59 -4.96
CA ARG A 172 5.85 -17.70 -4.70
C ARG A 172 5.20 -18.81 -3.87
N VAL A 173 4.37 -18.43 -2.90
CA VAL A 173 3.74 -19.26 -1.89
C VAL A 173 2.22 -19.03 -1.90
N PRO A 174 1.49 -19.62 -2.88
CA PRO A 174 0.05 -19.36 -3.08
C PRO A 174 -0.82 -20.06 -2.03
N LEU A 175 -0.75 -19.59 -0.78
CA LEU A 175 -1.66 -19.97 0.31
C LEU A 175 -3.02 -19.30 0.15
N THR A 176 -4.06 -19.95 0.69
CA THR A 176 -5.44 -19.45 0.65
C THR A 176 -6.16 -19.75 1.96
N GLY A 177 -7.22 -18.99 2.24
CA GLY A 177 -8.06 -19.16 3.43
C GLY A 177 -7.28 -19.07 4.74
N ALA A 178 -7.64 -19.91 5.71
CA ALA A 178 -7.06 -19.92 7.05
C ALA A 178 -5.53 -20.08 7.07
N ALA A 179 -4.96 -20.75 6.06
CA ALA A 179 -3.51 -20.89 5.96
C ALA A 179 -2.84 -19.55 5.67
N LEU A 180 -3.40 -18.76 4.77
CA LEU A 180 -2.91 -17.41 4.48
C LEU A 180 -3.17 -16.46 5.65
N ASP A 181 -4.34 -16.54 6.28
CA ASP A 181 -4.72 -15.67 7.40
C ASP A 181 -3.80 -15.88 8.63
N SER A 182 -3.19 -17.06 8.75
CA SER A 182 -2.18 -17.34 9.80
C SER A 182 -0.81 -16.73 9.54
N ILE A 183 -0.54 -16.23 8.33
CA ILE A 183 0.74 -15.63 7.95
C ILE A 183 0.62 -14.10 8.02
N GLU A 184 0.84 -13.58 9.23
CA GLU A 184 0.98 -12.16 9.48
C GLU A 184 2.42 -11.88 9.92
N VAL A 185 3.01 -10.78 9.43
CA VAL A 185 4.33 -10.30 9.82
C VAL A 185 4.25 -8.80 10.10
N ARG A 186 5.05 -8.33 11.06
CA ARG A 186 5.20 -6.90 11.35
C ARG A 186 6.32 -6.29 10.54
N ASP A 187 7.44 -7.01 10.40
CA ASP A 187 8.52 -6.64 9.49
C ASP A 187 8.20 -7.10 8.05
N PRO A 188 7.98 -6.18 7.09
CA PRO A 188 7.74 -6.53 5.70
C PRO A 188 8.78 -7.47 5.09
N TRP A 189 10.06 -7.35 5.47
CA TRP A 189 11.14 -8.16 4.92
C TRP A 189 10.97 -9.66 5.23
N SER A 190 10.26 -9.99 6.33
CA SER A 190 9.95 -11.38 6.69
C SER A 190 9.15 -12.13 5.62
N TYR A 191 8.37 -11.44 4.77
CA TYR A 191 7.72 -12.09 3.62
C TYR A 191 8.72 -12.65 2.60
N ALA A 192 9.83 -11.95 2.37
CA ALA A 192 10.88 -12.41 1.47
C ALA A 192 11.59 -13.64 2.06
N GLU A 193 11.97 -13.57 3.33
CA GLU A 193 12.65 -14.68 4.02
C GLU A 193 11.74 -15.92 4.14
N LEU A 194 10.44 -15.74 4.38
CA LEU A 194 9.46 -16.84 4.37
C LEU A 194 9.39 -17.51 3.01
N SER A 195 9.35 -16.71 1.93
CA SER A 195 9.28 -17.24 0.57
C SER A 195 10.47 -18.17 0.27
N GLU A 196 11.68 -17.72 0.60
CA GLU A 196 12.90 -18.52 0.42
C GLU A 196 12.90 -19.77 1.31
N THR A 197 12.45 -19.64 2.56
CA THR A 197 12.34 -20.76 3.50
C THR A 197 11.39 -21.85 3.00
N VAL A 198 10.23 -21.45 2.45
CA VAL A 198 9.22 -22.36 1.89
C VAL A 198 9.75 -23.05 0.64
N GLU A 199 10.40 -22.31 -0.27
CA GLU A 199 10.98 -22.87 -1.49
C GLU A 199 12.10 -23.88 -1.18
N ALA A 200 12.98 -23.55 -0.23
CA ALA A 200 14.04 -24.45 0.22
C ALA A 200 13.47 -25.71 0.91
N TRP A 201 12.36 -25.59 1.65
CA TRP A 201 11.64 -26.73 2.21
C TRP A 201 11.01 -27.59 1.11
N GLY A 202 10.35 -26.97 0.14
CA GLY A 202 9.72 -27.63 -1.00
C GLY A 202 10.71 -28.40 -1.86
N PHE A 203 11.88 -27.82 -2.13
CA PHE A 203 12.96 -28.50 -2.84
C PHE A 203 13.39 -29.78 -2.11
N ARG A 204 13.62 -29.71 -0.80
CA ARG A 204 13.99 -30.89 0.01
C ARG A 204 12.89 -31.96 0.01
N LEU A 205 11.63 -31.54 0.06
CA LEU A 205 10.50 -32.46 -0.05
C LEU A 205 10.48 -33.19 -1.40
N MET A 206 10.66 -32.45 -2.51
CA MET A 206 10.71 -33.04 -3.85
C MET A 206 11.86 -34.04 -4.00
N GLN A 207 13.03 -33.73 -3.44
CA GLN A 207 14.18 -34.65 -3.42
C GLN A 207 13.88 -35.93 -2.63
N HIS A 208 13.23 -35.81 -1.47
CA HIS A 208 12.86 -36.96 -0.64
C HIS A 208 11.83 -37.86 -1.33
N GLU A 209 10.84 -37.28 -2.00
CA GLU A 209 9.78 -38.03 -2.70
C GLU A 209 10.14 -38.44 -4.12
N ASN A 210 11.30 -37.99 -4.62
CA ASN A 210 11.78 -38.20 -5.98
C ASN A 210 10.73 -37.82 -7.05
N ARG A 211 10.04 -36.69 -6.85
CA ARG A 211 9.04 -36.16 -7.79
C ARG A 211 8.96 -34.65 -7.74
N PHE A 212 8.58 -34.05 -8.86
CA PHE A 212 8.28 -32.62 -8.93
C PHE A 212 6.90 -32.32 -8.32
N LEU A 213 6.81 -31.22 -7.58
CA LEU A 213 5.57 -30.70 -7.01
C LEU A 213 5.35 -29.25 -7.48
N ASP A 214 4.10 -28.86 -7.67
CA ASP A 214 3.75 -27.47 -7.97
C ASP A 214 3.81 -26.58 -6.71
N ARG A 215 3.86 -25.26 -6.92
CA ARG A 215 3.93 -24.28 -5.82
C ARG A 215 2.74 -24.39 -4.87
N ALA A 216 1.55 -24.65 -5.39
CA ALA A 216 0.34 -24.78 -4.58
C ALA A 216 0.42 -25.98 -3.63
N THR A 217 0.93 -27.11 -4.11
CA THR A 217 1.11 -28.32 -3.31
C THR A 217 2.22 -28.14 -2.29
N VAL A 218 3.36 -27.56 -2.68
CA VAL A 218 4.44 -27.21 -1.73
C VAL A 218 3.92 -26.30 -0.63
N SER A 219 3.19 -25.24 -0.97
CA SER A 219 2.69 -24.26 0.00
C SER A 219 1.73 -24.88 1.00
N ARG A 220 0.73 -25.63 0.53
CA ARG A 220 -0.24 -26.32 1.40
C ARG A 220 0.44 -27.30 2.35
N ARG A 221 1.39 -28.09 1.83
CA ARG A 221 2.09 -29.09 2.61
C ARG A 221 3.06 -28.47 3.60
N TRP A 222 3.82 -27.44 3.20
CA TRP A 222 4.68 -26.69 4.12
C TRP A 222 3.88 -26.16 5.31
N TRP A 223 2.71 -25.55 5.05
CA TRP A 223 1.87 -25.02 6.10
C TRP A 223 1.41 -26.11 7.09
N ALA A 224 0.96 -27.26 6.58
CA ALA A 224 0.42 -28.35 7.38
C ALA A 224 1.49 -29.21 8.08
N GLU A 225 2.61 -29.47 7.41
CA GLU A 225 3.63 -30.45 7.83
C GLU A 225 4.82 -29.79 8.56
N GLU A 226 5.09 -28.50 8.33
CA GLU A 226 6.20 -27.78 8.98
C GLU A 226 5.70 -26.61 9.82
N PHE A 227 5.03 -25.63 9.20
CA PHE A 227 4.68 -24.37 9.86
C PHE A 227 3.81 -24.57 11.11
N MET A 228 2.63 -25.18 10.94
CA MET A 228 1.67 -25.35 12.04
C MET A 228 2.18 -26.25 13.17
N PRO A 229 2.85 -27.40 12.92
CA PRO A 229 3.50 -28.16 13.98
C PRO A 229 4.52 -27.33 14.77
N VAL A 230 5.36 -26.57 14.08
CA VAL A 230 6.40 -25.75 14.71
C VAL A 230 5.83 -24.60 15.52
N VAL A 231 4.85 -23.88 14.98
CA VAL A 231 4.15 -22.81 15.70
C VAL A 231 3.46 -23.37 16.96
N ARG A 232 2.86 -24.57 16.88
CA ARG A 232 2.28 -25.22 18.07
C ARG A 232 3.33 -25.53 19.14
N MET A 233 4.48 -26.07 18.76
CA MET A 233 5.59 -26.32 19.71
C MET A 233 6.10 -25.02 20.33
N LEU A 234 6.28 -23.97 19.53
CA LEU A 234 6.71 -22.66 20.00
C LEU A 234 5.72 -22.03 20.98
N ARG A 235 4.42 -22.15 20.71
CA ARG A 235 3.37 -21.68 21.62
C ARG A 235 3.36 -22.47 22.93
N GLN A 236 3.49 -23.79 22.86
CA GLN A 236 3.56 -24.64 24.07
C GLN A 236 4.78 -24.33 24.93
N ALA A 237 5.91 -23.97 24.31
CA ALA A 237 7.15 -23.63 25.00
C ALA A 237 7.26 -22.14 25.38
N ASP A 238 6.23 -21.32 25.15
CA ASP A 238 6.22 -19.87 25.37
C ASP A 238 7.40 -19.13 24.69
N LEU A 239 7.70 -19.56 23.45
CA LEU A 239 8.83 -19.06 22.65
C LEU A 239 8.42 -18.05 21.56
N ILE A 240 7.11 -17.80 21.38
CA ILE A 240 6.61 -16.78 20.45
C ILE A 240 7.02 -15.38 20.94
N GLY A 241 6.77 -15.09 22.21
CA GLY A 241 7.02 -13.78 22.80
C GLY A 241 6.10 -12.71 22.25
N ASP A 242 6.66 -11.55 21.91
CA ASP A 242 5.96 -10.39 21.37
C ASP A 242 5.77 -10.43 19.84
N ARG A 243 6.24 -11.48 19.18
CA ARG A 243 6.25 -11.64 17.71
C ARG A 243 4.98 -12.27 17.18
N THR A 244 4.80 -12.20 15.86
CA THR A 244 3.83 -13.04 15.16
C THR A 244 4.28 -14.49 15.09
N ASP A 245 3.35 -15.42 14.83
CA ASP A 245 3.68 -16.84 14.61
C ASP A 245 4.69 -17.01 13.47
N ALA A 246 4.53 -16.23 12.39
CA ALA A 246 5.37 -16.32 11.21
C ALA A 246 6.80 -15.84 11.45
N GLU A 247 6.97 -14.74 12.20
CA GLU A 247 8.28 -14.23 12.60
C GLU A 247 8.97 -15.17 13.60
N ALA A 248 8.23 -15.73 14.56
CA ALA A 248 8.78 -16.70 15.50
C ALA A 248 9.23 -17.98 14.80
N PHE A 249 8.44 -18.47 13.83
CA PHE A 249 8.83 -19.58 12.95
C PHE A 249 10.11 -19.26 12.17
N LEU A 250 10.21 -18.08 11.55
CA LEU A 250 11.40 -17.66 10.80
C LEU A 250 12.65 -17.61 11.67
N GLN A 251 12.56 -16.96 12.83
CA GLN A 251 13.69 -16.83 13.76
C GLN A 251 14.29 -18.22 14.07
N LEU A 252 13.40 -19.17 14.31
CA LEU A 252 13.72 -20.54 14.60
C LEU A 252 14.27 -21.30 13.39
N ALA A 253 13.67 -21.14 12.21
CA ALA A 253 14.17 -21.74 10.97
C ALA A 253 15.61 -21.26 10.65
N CYS A 254 15.89 -19.98 10.87
CA CYS A 254 17.23 -19.39 10.76
C CYS A 254 18.20 -19.91 11.84
N HIS A 255 17.77 -20.03 13.09
CA HIS A 255 18.60 -20.59 14.18
C HIS A 255 18.89 -22.09 13.96
N ARG A 256 17.94 -22.87 13.43
CA ARG A 256 18.13 -24.28 13.09
C ARG A 256 19.31 -24.47 12.13
N TYR A 257 19.41 -23.62 11.10
CA TYR A 257 20.53 -23.66 10.16
C TYR A 257 21.87 -23.30 10.83
N ARG A 258 21.88 -22.26 11.68
CA ARG A 258 23.10 -21.82 12.40
C ARG A 258 23.58 -22.84 13.43
N LEU A 259 22.66 -23.44 14.18
CA LEU A 259 23.00 -24.28 15.34
C LEU A 259 23.27 -25.73 14.94
N MET A 260 22.50 -26.31 14.03
CA MET A 260 22.49 -27.77 13.85
C MET A 260 22.86 -28.20 12.44
N ARG A 261 22.84 -27.32 11.43
CA ARG A 261 23.03 -27.69 10.00
C ARG A 261 22.13 -28.86 9.56
N THR A 262 21.05 -29.14 10.28
CA THR A 262 20.09 -30.22 10.01
C THR A 262 18.68 -29.64 9.91
N HIS A 263 17.76 -30.43 9.35
CA HIS A 263 16.37 -30.02 9.11
C HIS A 263 15.33 -30.83 9.89
N ARG A 264 15.74 -31.60 10.90
CA ARG A 264 14.83 -32.41 11.72
C ARG A 264 14.26 -31.60 12.89
N TRP A 265 13.08 -32.00 13.36
CA TRP A 265 12.42 -31.48 14.56
C TRP A 265 12.39 -32.58 15.62
N ASP A 266 13.08 -32.37 16.73
CA ASP A 266 13.10 -33.25 17.91
C ASP A 266 13.23 -32.41 19.19
N ASP A 267 13.04 -33.06 20.35
CA ASP A 267 13.07 -32.41 21.66
C ASP A 267 14.44 -31.77 21.98
N GLU A 268 15.51 -32.26 21.35
CA GLU A 268 16.87 -31.74 21.50
C GLU A 268 17.00 -30.33 20.89
N VAL A 269 16.35 -30.08 19.75
CA VAL A 269 16.28 -28.75 19.12
C VAL A 269 15.65 -27.73 20.07
N VAL A 270 14.52 -28.09 20.70
CA VAL A 270 13.76 -27.20 21.60
C VAL A 270 14.56 -26.84 22.84
N ALA A 271 15.19 -27.84 23.48
CA ALA A 271 16.02 -27.62 24.67
C ALA A 271 17.21 -26.68 24.42
N ARG A 272 17.80 -26.74 23.23
CA ARG A 272 18.98 -25.96 22.87
C ARG A 272 18.66 -24.49 22.58
N LEU A 273 17.47 -24.18 22.08
CA LEU A 273 17.00 -22.80 21.89
C LEU A 273 16.67 -22.13 23.23
N GLN A 274 16.16 -22.89 24.19
CA GLN A 274 15.94 -22.40 25.55
C GLN A 274 17.27 -22.04 26.23
N ALA A 275 18.34 -22.82 25.99
CA ALA A 275 19.67 -22.57 26.54
C ALA A 275 20.36 -21.33 25.94
N ASP A 276 20.18 -21.05 24.64
CA ASP A 276 20.80 -19.90 23.95
C ASP A 276 20.13 -18.56 24.33
N ARG A 277 18.87 -18.59 24.82
CA ARG A 277 18.15 -17.44 25.39
C ARG A 277 18.78 -16.88 26.67
N GLY A 278 19.64 -17.67 27.33
CA GLY A 278 20.29 -17.31 28.59
C GLY A 278 21.64 -16.59 28.44
N ARG A 279 22.06 -16.22 27.23
CA ARG A 279 23.26 -15.42 26.96
C ARG A 279 22.94 -14.04 26.43
#